data_AF-A0A1Q5UNS5-F1
#
_entry.id   AF-A0A1Q5UNS5-F1
#
_cell.length_a   1.000
_cell.length_b   1.000
_cell.length_c   1.000
_cell.angle_alpha   90.00
_cell.angle_beta   90.00
_cell.angle_gamma   90.00
#
_symmetry.space_group_name_H-M   'P 1'
#
loop_
_entity.id
_entity.type
_entity.pdbx_description
1 polymer ?
#
loop_
_entity_poly.entity_id
_entity_poly.type
_entity_poly.pdbx_seq_one_letter_code
_entity_poly.pdbx_strand_id
1 'polypeptide(L)'
;MRRIYQAVVIPQMLFGVAAWYQPMVISKMKARTVSQPFVTIQKRAACLISGAFRTTAAEALSTELHLPPIAIHMKRLVKETAIRLRTGPAFAVPATMLRRRPVDETDWSGWTPMEAQAWKTGGCLTTPPGTLATNWERRKAFVQAPWQAPPEVIIEDRDTAVKSHDHILSKDPRERPLTLYTDGSGIEGRIGAAVVDLRNHHTHSQMGDDDTSTVYAAELRGIEMALN
;
A
#
# COMPACT_ATOMS: atom_id res chain seq x y z
N MET A 1 -10.59 8.81 -21.35
CA MET A 1 -11.61 9.19 -20.34
C MET A 1 -11.31 8.68 -18.93
N ARG A 2 -10.99 7.39 -18.71
CA ARG A 2 -10.70 6.83 -17.37
C ARG A 2 -9.63 7.60 -16.58
N ARG A 3 -8.48 7.91 -17.20
CA ARG A 3 -7.39 8.67 -16.55
C ARG A 3 -7.84 10.05 -16.08
N ILE A 4 -8.66 10.74 -16.87
CA ILE A 4 -9.20 12.07 -16.52
C ILE A 4 -10.14 11.98 -15.32
N TYR A 5 -11.01 10.97 -15.29
CA TYR A 5 -11.88 10.70 -14.14
C TYR A 5 -11.06 10.47 -12.85
N GLN A 6 -10.03 9.63 -12.92
CA GLN A 6 -9.17 9.33 -11.78
C GLN A 6 -8.35 10.55 -11.31
N ALA A 7 -7.86 11.37 -12.24
CA ALA A 7 -6.99 12.51 -11.92
C ALA A 7 -7.76 13.74 -11.44
N VAL A 8 -8.99 13.97 -11.94
CA VAL A 8 -9.74 15.21 -11.70
C VAL A 8 -10.97 14.97 -10.85
N VAL A 9 -11.83 14.03 -11.26
CA VAL A 9 -13.14 13.85 -10.63
C VAL A 9 -13.02 13.21 -9.25
N ILE A 10 -12.18 12.18 -9.10
CA ILE A 10 -11.99 11.50 -7.81
C ILE A 10 -11.51 12.47 -6.72
N PRO A 11 -10.44 13.28 -6.91
CA PRO A 11 -10.00 14.23 -5.88
C PRO A 11 -11.05 15.28 -5.52
N GLN A 12 -11.76 15.83 -6.52
CA GLN A 12 -12.80 16.83 -6.28
C GLN A 12 -14.00 16.24 -5.53
N MET A 13 -14.47 15.08 -5.98
CA MET A 13 -15.61 14.40 -5.39
C MET A 13 -15.32 13.95 -3.96
N LEU A 14 -14.11 13.45 -3.68
CA LEU A 14 -13.74 12.93 -2.36
C LEU A 14 -13.06 13.97 -1.46
N PHE A 15 -13.11 15.25 -1.86
CA PHE A 15 -12.58 16.33 -1.05
C PHE A 15 -13.27 16.37 0.32
N GLY A 16 -12.46 16.48 1.39
CA GLY A 16 -12.97 16.56 2.76
C GLY A 16 -13.48 15.24 3.35
N VAL A 17 -13.48 14.11 2.62
CA VAL A 17 -13.90 12.80 3.15
C VAL A 17 -13.15 12.43 4.43
N ALA A 18 -11.86 12.77 4.53
CA ALA A 18 -11.05 12.51 5.71
C ALA A 18 -11.52 13.22 6.99
N ALA A 19 -12.30 14.30 6.86
CA ALA A 19 -12.78 15.09 8.00
C ALA A 19 -14.04 14.49 8.66
N TRP A 20 -14.82 13.68 7.95
CA TRP A 20 -16.13 13.22 8.43
C TRP A 20 -16.43 11.73 8.19
N TYR A 21 -15.75 11.06 7.25
CA TYR A 21 -16.05 9.66 6.93
C TYR A 21 -15.41 8.69 7.91
N GLN A 22 -16.25 7.96 8.64
CA GLN A 22 -15.80 7.06 9.71
C GLN A 22 -16.57 5.75 9.72
N PRO A 23 -16.22 4.79 8.84
CA PRO A 23 -16.96 3.55 8.67
C PRO A 23 -16.83 2.61 9.89
N MET A 24 -15.89 2.88 10.80
CA MET A 24 -15.62 2.04 11.98
C MET A 24 -16.56 2.33 13.15
N VAL A 25 -17.24 3.47 13.15
CA VAL A 25 -18.10 3.90 14.26
C VAL A 25 -19.57 3.95 13.85
N ILE A 26 -19.84 3.98 12.55
CA ILE A 26 -21.21 3.91 12.01
C ILE A 26 -21.56 2.48 11.59
N SER A 27 -22.85 2.14 11.67
CA SER A 27 -23.37 0.87 11.14
C SER A 27 -23.07 0.73 9.64
N LYS A 28 -22.88 -0.52 9.16
CA LYS A 28 -22.68 -0.86 7.74
C LYS A 28 -23.77 -0.25 6.85
N MET A 29 -25.02 -0.23 7.34
CA MET A 29 -26.14 0.37 6.61
C MET A 29 -25.95 1.88 6.42
N LYS A 30 -25.58 2.59 7.50
CA LYS A 30 -25.32 4.03 7.47
C LYS A 30 -24.13 4.36 6.57
N ALA A 31 -23.05 3.56 6.64
CA ALA A 31 -21.91 3.69 5.74
C ALA A 31 -22.29 3.55 4.26
N ARG A 32 -23.18 2.60 3.94
CA ARG A 32 -23.70 2.42 2.57
C ARG A 32 -24.51 3.63 2.12
N THR A 33 -25.45 4.09 2.94
CA THR A 33 -26.30 5.25 2.64
C THR A 33 -25.46 6.50 2.35
N VAL A 34 -24.45 6.75 3.18
CA VAL A 34 -23.52 7.86 3.04
C VAL A 34 -22.66 7.76 1.77
N SER A 35 -22.31 6.55 1.35
CA SER A 35 -21.48 6.32 0.16
C SER A 35 -22.30 6.31 -1.14
N GLN A 36 -23.62 6.15 -1.08
CA GLN A 36 -24.48 5.94 -2.24
C GLN A 36 -24.49 7.08 -3.27
N PRO A 37 -24.49 8.37 -2.87
CA PRO A 37 -24.42 9.47 -3.84
C PRO A 37 -23.14 9.42 -4.68
N PHE A 38 -22.02 9.12 -4.05
CA PHE A 38 -20.72 8.98 -4.69
C PHE A 38 -20.66 7.76 -5.63
N VAL A 39 -21.25 6.63 -5.24
CA VAL A 39 -21.40 5.45 -6.11
C VAL A 39 -22.21 5.79 -7.35
N THR A 40 -23.24 6.63 -7.21
CA THR A 40 -24.05 7.10 -8.35
C THR A 40 -23.22 7.95 -9.32
N ILE A 41 -22.35 8.82 -8.81
CA ILE A 41 -21.42 9.62 -9.62
C ILE A 41 -20.42 8.70 -10.34
N GLN A 42 -19.82 7.73 -9.64
CA GLN A 42 -18.91 6.75 -10.25
C GLN A 42 -19.62 5.94 -11.33
N LYS A 43 -20.85 5.48 -11.10
CA LYS A 43 -21.63 4.75 -12.11
C LYS A 43 -21.83 5.58 -13.37
N ARG A 44 -22.22 6.86 -13.24
CA ARG A 44 -22.40 7.76 -14.38
C ARG A 44 -21.09 7.95 -15.15
N ALA A 45 -19.99 8.18 -14.46
CA ALA A 45 -18.67 8.29 -15.08
C ALA A 45 -18.26 6.98 -15.77
N ALA A 46 -18.51 5.83 -15.14
CA ALA A 46 -18.22 4.52 -15.70
C ALA A 46 -18.99 4.26 -16.99
N CYS A 47 -20.29 4.56 -17.05
CA CYS A 47 -21.09 4.49 -18.28
C CYS A 47 -20.52 5.39 -19.38
N LEU A 48 -20.07 6.61 -19.05
CA LEU A 48 -19.46 7.51 -20.03
C LEU A 48 -18.10 7.01 -20.54
N ILE A 49 -17.32 6.35 -19.67
CA ILE A 49 -16.01 5.79 -20.03
C ILE A 49 -16.17 4.57 -20.94
N SER A 50 -17.10 3.66 -20.62
CA SER A 50 -17.28 2.41 -21.35
C SER A 50 -18.27 2.50 -22.53
N GLY A 51 -19.10 3.54 -22.58
CA GLY A 51 -20.24 3.60 -23.51
C GLY A 51 -21.38 2.64 -23.17
N ALA A 52 -21.35 2.01 -21.99
CA ALA A 52 -22.36 1.03 -21.59
C ALA A 52 -23.73 1.66 -21.27
N PHE A 53 -24.78 0.84 -21.37
CA PHE A 53 -26.14 1.26 -21.02
C PHE A 53 -26.24 1.74 -19.57
N ARG A 54 -27.14 2.70 -19.31
CA ARG A 54 -27.41 3.23 -17.97
C ARG A 54 -27.91 2.16 -16.98
N THR A 55 -28.52 1.10 -17.50
CA THR A 55 -29.03 -0.05 -16.74
C THR A 55 -27.94 -1.01 -16.30
N THR A 56 -26.74 -0.95 -16.89
CA THR A 56 -25.61 -1.82 -16.54
C THR A 56 -25.28 -1.68 -15.05
N ALA A 57 -24.96 -2.80 -14.39
CA ALA A 57 -24.64 -2.83 -12.98
C ALA A 57 -23.35 -2.05 -12.68
N ALA A 58 -23.34 -1.25 -11.60
CA ALA A 58 -22.20 -0.42 -11.23
C ALA A 58 -20.97 -1.26 -10.83
N GLU A 59 -21.18 -2.41 -10.18
CA GLU A 59 -20.11 -3.31 -9.76
C GLU A 59 -19.43 -3.98 -10.95
N ALA A 60 -20.22 -4.41 -11.95
CA ALA A 60 -19.69 -4.95 -13.20
C ALA A 60 -18.83 -3.89 -13.91
N LEU A 61 -19.35 -2.67 -14.06
CA LEU A 61 -18.60 -1.57 -14.67
C LEU A 61 -17.31 -1.21 -13.90
N SER A 62 -17.35 -1.27 -12.57
CA SER A 62 -16.18 -1.00 -11.74
C SER A 62 -15.10 -2.06 -11.93
N THR A 63 -15.50 -3.32 -12.10
CA THR A 63 -14.60 -4.44 -12.36
C THR A 63 -13.98 -4.34 -13.76
N GLU A 64 -14.81 -4.18 -14.79
CA GLU A 64 -14.36 -4.07 -16.20
C GLU A 64 -13.46 -2.86 -16.46
N LEU A 65 -13.75 -1.73 -15.79
CA LEU A 65 -12.95 -0.51 -15.93
C LEU A 65 -11.78 -0.46 -14.94
N HIS A 66 -11.56 -1.50 -14.14
CA HIS A 66 -10.58 -1.52 -13.06
C HIS A 66 -10.63 -0.24 -12.20
N LEU A 67 -11.85 0.14 -11.82
CA LEU A 67 -12.14 1.25 -10.92
C LEU A 67 -12.44 0.67 -9.53
N PRO A 68 -11.67 1.04 -8.48
CA PRO A 68 -12.01 0.62 -7.14
C PRO A 68 -13.40 1.13 -6.74
N PRO A 69 -14.20 0.35 -6.00
CA PRO A 69 -15.44 0.83 -5.40
C PRO A 69 -15.22 2.07 -4.52
N ILE A 70 -16.15 3.02 -4.55
CA ILE A 70 -16.07 4.27 -3.77
C ILE A 70 -15.78 4.04 -2.29
N ALA A 71 -16.44 3.07 -1.67
CA ALA A 71 -16.24 2.82 -0.24
C ALA A 71 -14.78 2.46 0.07
N ILE A 72 -14.08 1.81 -0.86
CA ILE A 72 -12.65 1.51 -0.76
C ILE A 72 -11.83 2.79 -0.94
N HIS A 73 -12.15 3.63 -1.93
CA HIS A 73 -11.49 4.93 -2.11
C HIS A 73 -11.59 5.82 -0.85
N MET A 74 -12.78 5.93 -0.26
CA MET A 74 -12.99 6.71 0.95
C MET A 74 -12.19 6.16 2.13
N LYS A 75 -12.23 4.83 2.35
CA LYS A 75 -11.43 4.17 3.39
C LYS A 75 -9.94 4.41 3.20
N ARG A 76 -9.45 4.26 1.97
CA ARG A 76 -8.05 4.48 1.60
C ARG A 76 -7.64 5.92 1.89
N LEU A 77 -8.41 6.91 1.46
CA LEU A 77 -8.13 8.32 1.73
C LEU A 77 -8.08 8.65 3.21
N VAL A 78 -9.03 8.15 4.01
CA VAL A 78 -9.02 8.38 5.47
C VAL A 78 -7.77 7.78 6.11
N LYS A 79 -7.42 6.54 5.73
CA LYS A 79 -6.22 5.85 6.25
C LYS A 79 -4.92 6.55 5.85
N GLU A 80 -4.77 6.86 4.56
CA GLU A 80 -3.59 7.59 4.06
C GLU A 80 -3.45 8.95 4.74
N THR A 81 -4.56 9.67 4.96
CA THR A 81 -4.54 10.96 5.69
C THR A 81 -4.10 10.77 7.14
N ALA A 82 -4.62 9.76 7.84
CA ALA A 82 -4.24 9.48 9.21
C ALA A 82 -2.74 9.13 9.33
N ILE A 83 -2.22 8.34 8.39
CA ILE A 83 -0.79 8.00 8.31
C ILE A 83 0.04 9.26 8.03
N ARG A 84 -0.35 10.09 7.05
CA ARG A 84 0.35 11.34 6.71
C ARG A 84 0.39 12.32 7.88
N LEU A 85 -0.72 12.45 8.61
CA LEU A 85 -0.76 13.30 9.81
C LEU A 85 0.16 12.73 10.89
N ARG A 86 0.10 11.42 11.17
CA ARG A 86 0.93 10.77 12.19
C ARG A 86 2.43 10.83 11.89
N THR A 87 2.81 10.68 10.62
CA THR A 87 4.21 10.65 10.16
C THR A 87 4.72 12.03 9.73
N GLY A 88 3.86 13.04 9.73
CA GLY A 88 4.19 14.41 9.38
C GLY A 88 4.93 15.16 10.49
N PRO A 89 5.08 16.49 10.34
CA PRO A 89 5.70 17.32 11.36
C PRO A 89 4.99 17.21 12.72
N ALA A 90 5.75 17.18 13.81
CA ALA A 90 5.22 16.98 15.16
C ALA A 90 4.11 17.99 15.54
N PHE A 91 4.23 19.24 15.09
CA PHE A 91 3.23 20.29 15.34
C PHE A 91 1.90 20.08 14.60
N ALA A 92 1.90 19.28 13.52
CA ALA A 92 0.71 19.01 12.71
C ALA A 92 -0.07 17.78 13.21
N VAL A 93 0.48 17.03 14.17
CA VAL A 93 -0.17 15.85 14.74
C VAL A 93 -1.21 16.29 15.77
N PRO A 94 -2.51 15.98 15.59
CA PRO A 94 -3.52 16.30 16.59
C PRO A 94 -3.25 15.58 17.91
N ALA A 95 -3.37 16.30 19.03
CA ALA A 95 -3.15 15.74 20.37
C ALA A 95 -4.02 14.50 20.64
N THR A 96 -5.24 14.45 20.10
CA THR A 96 -6.17 13.34 20.23
C THR A 96 -5.75 12.06 19.50
N MET A 97 -4.82 12.15 18.55
CA MET A 97 -4.19 10.97 17.94
C MET A 97 -3.06 10.41 18.82
N LEU A 98 -2.41 11.26 19.62
CA LEU A 98 -1.30 10.86 20.51
C LEU A 98 -1.81 10.37 21.87
N ARG A 99 -2.84 11.02 22.40
CA ARG A 99 -3.46 10.70 23.68
C ARG A 99 -4.94 10.46 23.49
N ARG A 100 -5.42 9.33 23.99
CA ARG A 100 -6.85 9.01 24.02
C ARG A 100 -7.58 9.98 24.96
N ARG A 101 -8.70 10.54 24.48
CA ARG A 101 -9.59 11.38 25.30
C ARG A 101 -10.29 10.58 26.41
N PRO A 102 -10.68 11.24 27.51
CA PRO A 102 -11.55 10.66 28.53
C PRO A 102 -12.85 10.09 27.94
N VAL A 103 -13.40 9.06 28.57
CA VAL A 103 -14.55 8.30 28.03
C VAL A 103 -15.81 9.18 27.98
N ASP A 104 -16.05 9.96 29.03
CA ASP A 104 -17.11 10.95 29.17
C ASP A 104 -17.15 11.96 28.02
N GLU A 105 -15.98 12.50 27.63
CA GLU A 105 -15.90 13.41 26.48
C GLU A 105 -16.22 12.69 25.16
N THR A 106 -15.73 11.46 24.97
CA THR A 106 -15.97 10.69 23.75
C THR A 106 -17.40 10.18 23.63
N ASP A 107 -18.10 9.96 24.74
CA ASP A 107 -19.49 9.53 24.75
C ASP A 107 -20.42 10.69 24.35
N TRP A 108 -20.08 11.92 24.77
CA TRP A 108 -20.86 13.10 24.42
C TRP A 108 -20.60 13.59 22.98
N SER A 109 -19.32 13.70 22.59
CA SER A 109 -18.92 14.29 21.29
C SER A 109 -18.70 13.27 20.17
N GLY A 110 -18.69 11.98 20.51
CA GLY A 110 -18.31 10.92 19.58
C GLY A 110 -16.81 10.90 19.29
N TRP A 111 -16.45 10.05 18.33
CA TRP A 111 -15.10 9.86 17.83
C TRP A 111 -14.92 10.61 16.53
N THR A 112 -13.82 11.36 16.38
CA THR A 112 -13.42 11.91 15.07
C THR A 112 -12.82 10.83 14.17
N PRO A 113 -12.76 11.02 12.84
CA PRO A 113 -12.20 10.02 11.94
C PRO A 113 -10.75 9.65 12.28
N MET A 114 -9.97 10.64 12.68
CA MET A 114 -8.56 10.47 13.05
C MET A 114 -8.39 9.70 14.36
N GLU A 115 -9.22 10.00 15.37
CA GLU A 115 -9.22 9.24 16.63
C GLU A 115 -9.69 7.80 16.42
N ALA A 116 -10.67 7.57 15.54
CA ALA A 116 -11.10 6.22 15.21
C ALA A 116 -9.98 5.41 14.55
N GLN A 117 -9.16 6.03 13.68
CA GLN A 117 -7.99 5.34 13.12
C GLN A 117 -6.91 5.03 14.16
N ALA A 118 -6.79 5.87 15.20
CA ALA A 118 -5.80 5.71 16.27
C ALA A 118 -6.21 4.68 17.34
N TRP A 119 -7.49 4.63 17.70
CA TRP A 119 -7.92 3.97 18.94
C TRP A 119 -9.00 2.90 18.77
N LYS A 120 -9.70 2.83 17.63
CA LYS A 120 -10.73 1.80 17.39
C LYS A 120 -10.16 0.59 16.67
N THR A 121 -10.72 -0.59 16.97
CA THR A 121 -10.37 -1.86 16.32
C THR A 121 -10.48 -1.78 14.81
N GLY A 122 -9.41 -2.17 14.11
CA GLY A 122 -9.32 -2.10 12.64
C GLY A 122 -8.81 -0.75 12.10
N GLY A 123 -8.36 0.14 12.98
CA GLY A 123 -7.73 1.40 12.64
C GLY A 123 -6.35 1.17 12.04
N CYS A 124 -5.91 2.03 11.12
CA CYS A 124 -4.58 1.88 10.51
C CYS A 124 -3.42 2.29 11.43
N LEU A 125 -3.71 2.93 12.56
CA LEU A 125 -2.70 3.39 13.53
C LEU A 125 -2.74 2.60 14.83
N THR A 126 -3.64 1.61 14.97
CA THR A 126 -3.58 0.66 16.08
C THR A 126 -2.44 -0.30 15.79
N THR A 127 -1.32 -0.15 16.50
CA THR A 127 -0.22 -1.11 16.41
C THR A 127 -0.65 -2.43 17.05
N PRO A 128 -0.39 -3.60 16.43
CA PRO A 128 -0.51 -4.88 17.12
C PRO A 128 0.34 -4.86 18.40
N PRO A 129 -0.16 -5.40 19.54
CA PRO A 129 0.63 -5.53 20.75
C PRO A 129 1.95 -6.26 20.45
N GLY A 130 3.10 -5.71 20.87
CA GLY A 130 4.41 -6.36 20.74
C GLY A 130 5.22 -6.06 19.46
N THR A 131 4.70 -5.24 18.54
CA THR A 131 5.45 -4.87 17.32
C THR A 131 6.25 -3.56 17.48
N LEU A 132 7.43 -3.47 16.86
CA LEU A 132 8.30 -2.26 16.75
C LEU A 132 7.67 -1.07 15.99
N ALA A 133 6.35 -1.11 15.77
CA ALA A 133 5.58 -0.22 14.90
C ALA A 133 5.43 1.23 15.41
N THR A 134 6.15 1.62 16.47
CA THR A 134 6.40 3.04 16.78
C THR A 134 7.36 3.69 15.79
N ASN A 135 8.24 2.90 15.16
CA ASN A 135 9.20 3.38 14.17
C ASN A 135 8.72 3.08 12.75
N TRP A 136 7.97 4.02 12.18
CA TRP A 136 7.60 3.98 10.76
C TRP A 136 8.86 4.10 9.88
N GLU A 137 8.92 3.32 8.80
CA GLU A 137 9.99 3.42 7.80
C GLU A 137 10.09 4.87 7.29
N ARG A 138 11.22 5.53 7.58
CA ARG A 138 11.48 6.87 7.07
C ARG A 138 11.98 6.76 5.64
N ARG A 139 11.09 6.97 4.68
CA ARG A 139 11.50 7.17 3.29
C ARG A 139 12.03 8.57 3.13
N LYS A 140 13.35 8.71 2.94
CA LYS A 140 13.93 9.96 2.47
C LYS A 140 13.48 10.13 1.03
N ALA A 141 12.55 11.05 0.78
CA ALA A 141 12.23 11.47 -0.58
C ALA A 141 13.49 12.09 -1.17
N PHE A 142 14.25 11.33 -1.96
CA PHE A 142 15.27 11.89 -2.82
C PHE A 142 14.55 12.36 -4.08
N VAL A 143 14.73 13.63 -4.44
CA VAL A 143 14.43 14.07 -5.79
C VAL A 143 15.48 13.40 -6.66
N GLN A 144 15.16 12.22 -7.18
CA GLN A 144 15.91 11.71 -8.33
C GLN A 144 15.81 12.79 -9.38
N ALA A 145 16.94 13.13 -9.99
CA ALA A 145 16.93 14.13 -11.03
C ALA A 145 15.89 13.70 -12.09
N PRO A 146 14.95 14.57 -12.50
CA PRO A 146 13.76 14.16 -13.26
C PRO A 146 14.05 13.46 -14.61
N TRP A 147 15.31 13.43 -15.03
CA TRP A 147 15.80 12.78 -16.24
C TRP A 147 16.47 11.42 -16.00
N GLN A 148 16.65 10.97 -14.76
CA GLN A 148 17.23 9.66 -14.49
C GLN A 148 16.15 8.59 -14.69
N ALA A 149 16.33 7.73 -15.71
CA ALA A 149 15.43 6.62 -15.93
C ALA A 149 15.47 5.68 -14.71
N PRO A 150 14.30 5.19 -14.23
CA PRO A 150 14.29 4.16 -13.21
C PRO A 150 15.02 2.91 -13.73
N PRO A 151 15.53 2.05 -12.82
CA PRO A 151 16.06 0.76 -13.25
C PRO A 151 14.99 0.02 -14.06
N GLU A 152 15.43 -0.65 -15.12
CA GLU A 152 14.54 -1.49 -15.93
C GLU A 152 14.04 -2.65 -15.06
N VAL A 153 12.71 -2.75 -14.92
CA VAL A 153 12.07 -3.83 -14.15
C VAL A 153 11.31 -4.71 -15.14
N ILE A 154 11.75 -5.96 -15.22
CA ILE A 154 11.15 -6.99 -16.07
C ILE A 154 10.44 -7.98 -15.14
N ILE A 155 9.16 -8.21 -15.38
CA ILE A 155 8.36 -9.22 -14.66
C ILE A 155 7.96 -10.27 -15.69
N GLU A 156 8.54 -11.46 -15.55
CA GLU A 156 8.33 -12.60 -16.44
C GLU A 156 7.68 -13.75 -15.67
N ASP A 157 6.91 -14.57 -16.39
CA ASP A 157 6.51 -15.88 -15.88
C ASP A 157 7.73 -16.80 -15.75
N ARG A 158 7.66 -17.79 -14.86
CA ARG A 158 8.76 -18.73 -14.56
C ARG A 158 9.41 -19.29 -15.82
N ASP A 159 8.64 -19.81 -16.76
CA ASP A 159 9.19 -20.48 -17.94
C ASP A 159 9.87 -19.49 -18.91
N THR A 160 9.42 -18.23 -18.88
CA THR A 160 10.01 -17.15 -19.69
C THR A 160 11.28 -16.65 -19.02
N ALA A 161 11.26 -16.45 -17.69
CA ALA A 161 12.40 -16.01 -16.90
C ALA A 161 13.59 -16.98 -17.02
N VAL A 162 13.35 -18.29 -17.02
CA VAL A 162 14.40 -19.29 -17.24
C VAL A 162 15.03 -19.16 -18.63
N LYS A 163 14.23 -18.94 -19.68
CA LYS A 163 14.76 -18.75 -21.05
C LYS A 163 15.56 -17.45 -21.17
N SER A 164 15.07 -16.35 -20.59
CA SER A 164 15.76 -15.07 -20.55
C SER A 164 17.09 -15.18 -19.81
N HIS A 165 17.10 -15.88 -18.68
CA HIS A 165 18.30 -16.23 -17.92
C HIS A 165 19.30 -17.06 -18.74
N ASP A 166 18.86 -18.14 -19.37
CA ASP A 166 19.74 -19.02 -20.15
C ASP A 166 20.34 -18.27 -21.35
N HIS A 167 19.58 -17.34 -21.94
CA HIS A 167 20.09 -16.44 -22.96
C HIS A 167 21.19 -15.53 -22.43
N ILE A 168 21.05 -14.96 -21.23
CA ILE A 168 22.10 -14.16 -20.57
C ILE A 168 23.36 -15.03 -20.32
N LEU A 169 23.18 -16.28 -19.91
CA LEU A 169 24.29 -17.22 -19.70
C LEU A 169 24.96 -17.69 -21.00
N SER A 170 24.28 -17.63 -22.14
CA SER A 170 24.88 -17.98 -23.44
C SER A 170 25.88 -16.93 -23.94
N LYS A 171 25.87 -15.72 -23.39
CA LYS A 171 26.79 -14.63 -23.75
C LYS A 171 28.21 -14.92 -23.28
N ASP A 172 29.19 -14.39 -24.03
CA ASP A 172 30.62 -14.43 -23.68
C ASP A 172 30.80 -13.96 -22.22
N PRO A 173 31.57 -14.69 -21.39
CA PRO A 173 31.88 -14.28 -20.02
C PRO A 173 32.38 -12.83 -19.87
N ARG A 174 32.98 -12.24 -20.92
CA ARG A 174 33.44 -10.84 -20.94
C ARG A 174 32.33 -9.83 -21.18
N GLU A 175 31.21 -10.24 -21.78
CA GLU A 175 30.05 -9.40 -22.10
C GLU A 175 28.85 -9.66 -21.18
N ARG A 176 28.98 -10.64 -20.26
CA ARG A 176 27.92 -11.03 -19.35
C ARG A 176 27.77 -9.99 -18.23
N PRO A 177 26.53 -9.53 -17.94
CA PRO A 177 26.29 -8.69 -16.78
C PRO A 177 26.52 -9.46 -15.48
N LEU A 178 26.90 -8.75 -14.41
CA LEU A 178 26.86 -9.28 -13.05
C LEU A 178 25.42 -9.74 -12.75
N THR A 179 25.25 -11.01 -12.38
CA THR A 179 23.94 -11.61 -12.15
C THR A 179 23.89 -12.13 -10.72
N LEU A 180 23.06 -11.49 -9.90
CA LEU A 180 22.86 -11.85 -8.50
C LEU A 180 21.43 -12.34 -8.33
N TYR A 181 21.28 -13.49 -7.68
CA TYR A 181 19.99 -14.04 -7.27
C TYR A 181 19.80 -13.76 -5.81
N THR A 182 18.63 -13.24 -5.45
CA THR A 182 18.27 -12.93 -4.08
C THR A 182 17.03 -13.71 -3.72
N ASP A 183 16.99 -14.29 -2.53
CA ASP A 183 15.81 -14.98 -2.03
C ASP A 183 15.60 -14.72 -0.54
N GLY A 184 14.33 -14.67 -0.14
CA GLY A 184 13.88 -14.59 1.24
C GLY A 184 13.22 -15.89 1.63
N SER A 185 13.63 -16.49 2.75
CA SER A 185 13.14 -17.79 3.19
C SER A 185 12.56 -17.72 4.61
N GLY A 186 11.51 -18.51 4.82
CA GLY A 186 10.94 -18.80 6.13
C GLY A 186 10.85 -20.31 6.32
N ILE A 187 11.76 -20.90 7.11
CA ILE A 187 11.84 -22.34 7.34
C ILE A 187 11.81 -22.60 8.84
N GLU A 188 10.91 -23.49 9.29
CA GLU A 188 10.78 -23.90 10.70
C GLU A 188 10.67 -22.71 11.68
N GLY A 189 9.93 -21.67 11.28
CA GLY A 189 9.73 -20.47 12.09
C GLY A 189 10.94 -19.55 12.15
N ARG A 190 11.94 -19.71 11.27
CA ARG A 190 13.09 -18.84 11.14
C ARG A 190 13.07 -18.12 9.80
N ILE A 191 13.32 -16.82 9.84
CA ILE A 191 13.39 -15.96 8.67
C ILE A 191 14.85 -15.67 8.32
N GLY A 192 15.20 -15.77 7.05
CA GLY A 192 16.54 -15.44 6.55
C GLY A 192 16.54 -15.02 5.08
N ALA A 193 17.58 -14.29 4.69
CA ALA A 193 17.81 -13.82 3.33
C ALA A 193 19.10 -14.44 2.77
N ALA A 194 19.15 -14.68 1.47
CA ALA A 194 20.34 -15.16 0.79
C ALA A 194 20.57 -14.40 -0.53
N VAL A 195 21.83 -14.25 -0.89
CA VAL A 195 22.29 -13.76 -2.19
C VAL A 195 23.29 -14.73 -2.75
N VAL A 196 23.17 -15.05 -4.04
CA VAL A 196 24.07 -15.96 -4.76
C VAL A 196 24.46 -15.34 -6.10
N ASP A 197 25.75 -15.41 -6.44
CA ASP A 197 26.27 -15.07 -7.77
C ASP A 197 26.46 -16.35 -8.62
N LEU A 198 26.58 -16.20 -9.94
CA LEU A 198 26.88 -17.27 -10.90
C LEU A 198 28.17 -18.05 -10.60
N ARG A 199 29.08 -17.47 -9.82
CA ARG A 199 30.32 -18.13 -9.35
C ARG A 199 30.11 -18.94 -8.06
N ASN A 200 28.87 -19.13 -7.62
CA ASN A 200 28.48 -19.80 -6.37
C ASN A 200 29.03 -19.13 -5.10
N HIS A 201 29.44 -17.87 -5.18
CA HIS A 201 29.62 -17.05 -3.98
C HIS A 201 28.24 -16.81 -3.39
N HIS A 202 28.11 -17.07 -2.10
CA HIS A 202 26.85 -16.93 -1.39
C HIS A 202 27.05 -16.18 -0.08
N THR A 203 26.11 -15.30 0.22
CA THR A 203 26.02 -14.59 1.50
C THR A 203 24.62 -14.78 2.02
N HIS A 204 24.47 -15.07 3.31
CA HIS A 204 23.17 -15.21 3.95
C HIS A 204 23.09 -14.37 5.23
N SER A 205 21.87 -13.99 5.60
CA SER A 205 21.58 -13.20 6.80
C SER A 205 20.37 -13.79 7.50
N GLN A 206 20.52 -14.24 8.74
CA GLN A 206 19.39 -14.68 9.57
C GLN A 206 18.74 -13.46 10.23
N MET A 207 17.42 -13.32 10.10
CA MET A 207 16.67 -12.12 10.50
C MET A 207 15.77 -12.33 11.72
N GLY A 208 15.81 -13.53 12.32
CA GLY A 208 15.02 -13.87 13.50
C GLY A 208 14.00 -14.96 13.20
N ASP A 209 12.88 -14.90 13.90
CA ASP A 209 11.73 -15.79 13.78
C ASP A 209 10.55 -15.11 13.07
N ASP A 210 9.47 -15.86 12.85
CA ASP A 210 8.26 -15.40 12.17
C ASP A 210 7.50 -14.30 12.95
N ASP A 211 7.77 -14.16 14.26
CA ASP A 211 7.17 -13.13 15.12
C ASP A 211 7.93 -11.80 15.03
N THR A 212 9.21 -11.84 14.71
CA THR A 212 10.10 -10.68 14.66
C THR A 212 10.32 -10.15 13.24
N SER A 213 10.34 -11.03 12.25
CA SER A 213 10.61 -10.70 10.84
C SER A 213 9.63 -11.40 9.91
N THR A 214 9.54 -10.93 8.67
CA THR A 214 8.68 -11.54 7.64
C THR A 214 9.51 -11.93 6.42
N VAL A 215 9.04 -12.90 5.63
CA VAL A 215 9.68 -13.29 4.35
C VAL A 215 9.85 -12.09 3.43
N TYR A 216 8.87 -11.18 3.40
CA TYR A 216 8.97 -9.93 2.64
C TYR A 216 10.15 -9.03 3.10
N ALA A 217 10.37 -8.93 4.41
CA ALA A 217 11.53 -8.20 4.94
C ALA A 217 12.85 -8.90 4.55
N ALA A 218 12.85 -10.24 4.48
CA ALA A 218 14.00 -11.01 4.02
C ALA A 218 14.30 -10.84 2.52
N GLU A 219 13.29 -10.81 1.67
CA GLU A 219 13.48 -10.49 0.24
C GLU A 219 14.13 -9.12 0.05
N LEU A 220 13.66 -8.10 0.78
CA LEU A 220 14.25 -6.75 0.77
C LEU A 220 15.70 -6.76 1.26
N ARG A 221 15.99 -7.52 2.32
CA ARG A 221 17.35 -7.66 2.84
C ARG A 221 18.27 -8.35 1.83
N GLY A 222 17.77 -9.34 1.09
CA GLY A 222 18.50 -9.98 -0.01
C GLY A 222 18.90 -8.97 -1.09
N ILE A 223 17.98 -8.10 -1.50
CA ILE A 223 18.28 -7.03 -2.47
C ILE A 223 19.34 -6.06 -1.91
N GLU A 224 19.22 -5.64 -0.65
CA GLU A 224 20.20 -4.77 0.00
C GLU A 224 21.60 -5.42 0.04
N MET A 225 21.67 -6.71 0.35
CA MET A 225 22.92 -7.48 0.36
C MET A 225 23.54 -7.62 -1.04
N ALA A 226 22.74 -7.64 -2.10
CA ALA A 226 23.23 -7.69 -3.48
C ALA A 226 23.81 -6.36 -3.98
N LEU A 227 23.46 -5.24 -3.33
CA LEU A 227 23.89 -3.90 -3.73
C LEU A 227 25.11 -3.38 -2.95
N ASN A 228 25.49 -4.01 -1.84
CA ASN A 228 26.63 -3.66 -0.99
C ASN A 228 27.91 -4.39 -1.40
#